data_AF-A0A662J9V3-F1
#
_entry.id   AF-A0A662J9V3-F1
#
_cell.length_a   1.000
_cell.length_b   1.000
_cell.length_c   1.000
_cell.angle_alpha   90.00
_cell.angle_beta   90.00
_cell.angle_gamma   90.00
#
_symmetry.space_group_name_H-M   'P 1'
#
loop_
_entity.id
_entity.type
_entity.pdbx_description
1 polymer ?
#
loop_
_entity_poly.entity_id
_entity_poly.type
_entity_poly.pdbx_seq_one_letter_code
_entity_poly.pdbx_strand_id
1 'polypeptide(L)'
;LVQPLSRREVEVLCRDERVLERFGRVSCGGLGAYDRIVEVDWEEWRGGMSELYELSESWAHMRLFLDVLCEHEERVGRDVETLRRVLLDAATSELDETGVATGRMIMISLDNLEWLWSRGEARVREALVWGRYALVAFPSIGFRFLPRVLGIWSRAEHSGEDLLYSASYARDLLEHGGNMVGGAEAYLRLIEAAEVLMKGRTGDEATLCLRAMAYSSAALGLHYLNLHELASYYLSKAESIAESLKELVDVAMLHLYSTRARMGIDPLENLSRARESLEAVEAEGLTDSMRRFLKPHGGSAEERFDSQLREWRTSLHYSLGVVHLGRGEFGDARAHFQEAYRSSKDPASRLAAAGWLCRIEVIENYRFELRVGGEELDFEKLWRECGESIVRLASESIACICAEYIASEMVKGRLEGEEMGFARLDSDTYSLLCGLACVMGFMDGETAVRELEKLDISQFNYRLLIAEPAEYVALLEARGHVEALYNHALNRDEEYEVRRRVEVGGTPVSGVPTMKAWQVVQDSQQALARTMMFYIAGDLECAYRLAELVSSKLADREKLLKTLFNELSQAIRRELEGACTGEGARRAFVKLFYLHI
;
A
#
# COMPACT_ATOMS: atom_id res chain seq x y z
N LEU A 1 -33.59 2.00 14.68
CA LEU A 1 -32.50 2.21 13.72
C LEU A 1 -32.15 0.86 13.11
N VAL A 2 -32.31 0.68 11.79
CA VAL A 2 -31.89 -0.57 11.11
C VAL A 2 -30.37 -0.64 10.93
N GLN A 3 -29.71 0.52 10.98
CA GLN A 3 -28.27 0.75 10.84
C GLN A 3 -27.91 2.11 11.48
N PRO A 4 -26.62 2.43 11.69
CA PRO A 4 -26.20 3.78 12.09
C PRO A 4 -26.60 4.83 11.06
N LEU A 5 -27.11 5.98 11.48
CA LEU A 5 -27.57 7.01 10.55
C LEU A 5 -27.06 8.39 10.93
N SER A 6 -26.57 9.14 9.95
CA SER A 6 -26.31 10.57 10.17
C SER A 6 -27.63 11.32 10.32
N ARG A 7 -27.59 12.48 10.98
CA ARG A 7 -28.74 13.37 11.05
C ARG A 7 -29.33 13.73 9.69
N ARG A 8 -28.49 13.87 8.66
CA ARG A 8 -28.91 14.19 7.29
C ARG A 8 -29.68 13.03 6.67
N GLU A 9 -29.18 11.80 6.81
CA GLU A 9 -29.87 10.60 6.32
C GLU A 9 -31.22 10.41 7.00
N VAL A 10 -31.32 10.74 8.30
CA VAL A 10 -32.60 10.75 9.03
C VAL A 10 -33.56 11.79 8.44
N GLU A 11 -33.08 12.99 8.11
CA GLU A 11 -33.90 14.03 7.48
C GLU A 11 -34.37 13.63 6.07
N VAL A 12 -33.51 12.96 5.28
CA VAL A 12 -33.85 12.44 3.95
C VAL A 12 -34.90 11.35 4.05
N LEU A 13 -34.68 10.34 4.90
CA LEU A 13 -35.64 9.26 5.15
C LEU A 13 -37.04 9.77 5.43
N CYS A 14 -37.16 10.82 6.25
CA CYS A 14 -38.46 11.24 6.76
C CYS A 14 -39.20 12.21 5.83
N ARG A 15 -38.55 12.59 4.73
CA ARG A 15 -39.15 13.34 3.62
C ARG A 15 -39.38 12.48 2.38
N ASP A 16 -38.78 11.28 2.30
CA ASP A 16 -38.93 10.39 1.14
C ASP A 16 -40.39 9.88 1.01
N GLU A 17 -40.95 10.01 -0.19
CA GLU A 17 -42.34 9.67 -0.48
C GLU A 17 -42.63 8.19 -0.21
N ARG A 18 -41.68 7.28 -0.49
CA ARG A 18 -41.86 5.84 -0.25
C ARG A 18 -41.97 5.52 1.23
N VAL A 19 -41.24 6.26 2.06
CA VAL A 19 -41.33 6.14 3.54
C VAL A 19 -42.66 6.73 4.02
N LEU A 20 -43.05 7.90 3.53
CA LEU A 20 -44.30 8.54 3.92
C LEU A 20 -45.54 7.72 3.52
N GLU A 21 -45.54 7.12 2.34
CA GLU A 21 -46.61 6.22 1.87
C GLU A 21 -46.71 4.96 2.74
N ARG A 22 -45.57 4.42 3.17
CA ARG A 22 -45.49 3.15 3.91
C ARG A 22 -45.77 3.30 5.40
N PHE A 23 -45.23 4.35 6.03
CA PHE A 23 -45.22 4.54 7.49
C PHE A 23 -46.03 5.76 7.95
N GLY A 24 -46.55 6.57 7.03
CA GLY A 24 -47.17 7.86 7.34
C GLY A 24 -46.14 8.91 7.76
N ARG A 25 -46.59 9.99 8.42
CA ARG A 25 -45.67 10.99 8.99
C ARG A 25 -44.87 10.37 10.14
N VAL A 26 -43.59 10.14 9.91
CA VAL A 26 -42.65 9.64 10.92
C VAL A 26 -41.99 10.83 11.62
N SER A 27 -41.98 10.83 12.96
CA SER A 27 -41.24 11.83 13.75
C SER A 27 -39.79 11.38 13.90
N CYS A 28 -38.90 12.04 13.17
CA CYS A 28 -37.49 11.66 13.11
C CYS A 28 -36.53 12.72 13.67
N GLY A 29 -37.06 13.86 14.11
CA GLY A 29 -36.28 14.87 14.82
C GLY A 29 -36.09 14.49 16.28
N GLY A 30 -34.88 14.66 16.80
CA GLY A 30 -34.59 14.48 18.22
C GLY A 30 -34.41 13.02 18.65
N LEU A 31 -33.83 12.16 17.80
CA LEU A 31 -33.50 10.77 18.18
C LEU A 31 -32.60 10.69 19.42
N GLY A 32 -31.76 11.70 19.65
CA GLY A 32 -30.95 11.82 20.88
C GLY A 32 -31.76 11.97 22.17
N ALA A 33 -33.07 12.25 22.10
CA ALA A 33 -33.95 12.23 23.28
C ALA A 33 -34.26 10.80 23.78
N TYR A 34 -33.92 9.77 23.00
CA TYR A 34 -34.08 8.36 23.35
C TYR A 34 -32.74 7.73 23.80
N ASP A 35 -32.02 8.40 24.70
CA ASP A 35 -30.67 8.06 25.20
C ASP A 35 -30.51 6.61 25.70
N ARG A 36 -31.58 5.96 26.14
CA ARG A 36 -31.58 4.54 26.55
C ARG A 36 -31.51 3.55 25.40
N ILE A 37 -31.83 3.98 24.18
CA ILE A 37 -31.92 3.15 22.97
C ILE A 37 -30.89 3.62 21.94
N VAL A 38 -30.73 4.94 21.81
CA VAL A 38 -29.91 5.60 20.81
C VAL A 38 -28.73 6.30 21.48
N GLU A 39 -27.53 6.01 21.00
CA GLU A 39 -26.33 6.78 21.31
C GLU A 39 -26.09 7.82 20.21
N VAL A 40 -25.58 8.99 20.63
CA VAL A 40 -25.23 10.09 19.72
C VAL A 40 -23.71 10.20 19.69
N ASP A 41 -23.14 9.99 18.50
CA ASP A 41 -21.72 10.15 18.22
C ASP A 41 -21.52 11.22 17.12
N TRP A 42 -20.28 11.41 16.70
CA TRP A 42 -19.89 12.41 15.70
C TRP A 42 -19.00 11.78 14.62
N GLU A 43 -19.40 11.96 13.37
CA GLU A 43 -18.56 11.61 12.22
C GLU A 43 -17.98 12.85 11.56
N GLU A 44 -16.71 12.79 11.16
CA GLU A 44 -16.11 13.85 10.35
C GLU A 44 -16.79 13.87 8.97
N TRP A 45 -17.28 15.05 8.58
CA TRP A 45 -17.99 15.24 7.34
C TRP A 45 -17.75 16.64 6.78
N ARG A 46 -17.23 16.71 5.54
CA ARG A 46 -17.00 17.95 4.76
C ARG A 46 -16.60 19.17 5.62
N GLY A 47 -15.38 19.14 6.17
CA GLY A 47 -14.82 20.27 6.90
C GLY A 47 -15.47 20.56 8.26
N GLY A 48 -16.21 19.60 8.81
CA GLY A 48 -16.85 19.70 10.12
C GLY A 48 -17.24 18.34 10.69
N MET A 49 -18.07 18.35 11.73
CA MET A 49 -18.61 17.15 12.37
C MET A 49 -20.12 17.05 12.11
N SER A 50 -20.62 15.84 11.88
CA SER A 50 -22.04 15.53 11.75
C SER A 50 -22.50 14.61 12.88
N GLU A 51 -23.67 14.90 13.45
CA GLU A 51 -24.30 14.00 14.44
C GLU A 51 -24.62 12.65 13.79
N LEU A 52 -24.23 11.59 14.49
CA LEU A 52 -24.46 10.19 14.15
C LEU A 52 -25.35 9.56 15.21
N TYR A 53 -26.38 8.84 14.77
CA TYR A 53 -27.30 8.10 15.64
C TYR A 53 -27.04 6.60 15.49
N GLU A 54 -26.68 5.95 16.59
CA GLU A 54 -26.46 4.51 16.67
C GLU A 54 -27.37 3.85 17.70
N LEU A 55 -27.55 2.53 17.63
CA LEU A 55 -28.17 1.82 18.74
C LEU A 55 -27.13 1.70 19.84
N SER A 56 -27.51 2.02 21.08
CA SER A 56 -26.66 1.75 22.24
C SER A 56 -26.25 0.29 22.32
N GLU A 57 -25.14 0.00 22.99
CA GLU A 57 -24.59 -1.36 23.09
C GLU A 57 -25.64 -2.38 23.56
N SER A 58 -26.47 -1.99 24.55
CA SER A 58 -27.56 -2.82 25.08
C SER A 58 -28.65 -3.17 24.06
N TRP A 59 -28.75 -2.41 22.98
CA TRP A 59 -29.76 -2.55 21.93
C TRP A 59 -29.18 -2.97 20.58
N ALA A 60 -27.85 -3.08 20.44
CA ALA A 60 -27.19 -3.42 19.18
C ALA A 60 -27.70 -4.74 18.57
N HIS A 61 -28.02 -5.73 19.41
CA HIS A 61 -28.59 -7.02 18.99
C HIS A 61 -29.97 -6.93 18.34
N MET A 62 -30.69 -5.81 18.46
CA MET A 62 -31.99 -5.65 17.80
C MET A 62 -31.90 -5.66 16.29
N ARG A 63 -30.74 -5.36 15.69
CA ARG A 63 -30.55 -5.47 14.23
C ARG A 63 -30.69 -6.93 13.77
N LEU A 64 -30.02 -7.85 14.47
CA LEU A 64 -30.11 -9.28 14.19
C LEU A 64 -31.54 -9.80 14.39
N PHE A 65 -32.20 -9.37 15.47
CA PHE A 65 -33.61 -9.73 15.70
C PHE A 65 -34.51 -9.23 14.57
N LEU A 66 -34.29 -8.00 14.08
CA LEU A 66 -35.06 -7.44 12.99
C LEU A 66 -34.84 -8.19 11.68
N ASP A 67 -33.61 -8.60 11.36
CA ASP A 67 -33.31 -9.38 10.15
C ASP A 67 -34.00 -10.76 10.21
N VAL A 68 -33.97 -11.44 11.36
CA VAL A 68 -34.73 -12.69 11.56
C VAL A 68 -36.23 -12.44 11.44
N LEU A 69 -36.75 -11.36 12.02
CA LEU A 69 -38.16 -11.02 11.92
C LEU A 69 -38.58 -10.76 10.47
N CYS A 70 -37.70 -10.17 9.64
CA CYS A 70 -37.95 -9.97 8.21
C CYS A 70 -38.12 -11.30 7.43
N GLU A 71 -37.54 -12.39 7.90
CA GLU A 71 -37.68 -13.72 7.28
C GLU A 71 -39.02 -14.39 7.62
N HIS A 72 -39.58 -14.06 8.79
CA HIS A 72 -40.81 -14.66 9.30
C HIS A 72 -42.06 -13.79 9.10
N GLU A 73 -41.91 -12.47 9.02
CA GLU A 73 -43.00 -11.51 8.92
C GLU A 73 -42.86 -10.66 7.65
N GLU A 74 -43.60 -11.02 6.61
CA GLU A 74 -43.52 -10.41 5.28
C GLU A 74 -43.74 -8.88 5.31
N ARG A 75 -44.61 -8.40 6.20
CA ARG A 75 -44.85 -6.95 6.36
C ARG A 75 -43.59 -6.24 6.85
N VAL A 76 -42.93 -6.79 7.87
CA VAL A 76 -41.69 -6.24 8.44
C VAL A 76 -40.57 -6.31 7.40
N GLY A 77 -40.49 -7.42 6.67
CA GLY A 77 -39.57 -7.57 5.55
C GLY A 77 -39.70 -6.45 4.51
N ARG A 78 -40.92 -6.18 4.04
CA ARG A 78 -41.19 -5.09 3.08
C ARG A 78 -40.91 -3.69 3.64
N ASP A 79 -41.15 -3.50 4.93
CA ASP A 79 -40.89 -2.24 5.64
C ASP A 79 -39.37 -1.96 5.67
N VAL A 80 -38.58 -2.96 6.08
CA VAL A 80 -37.11 -2.86 6.11
C VAL A 80 -36.52 -2.75 4.70
N GLU A 81 -37.05 -3.48 3.73
CA GLU A 81 -36.65 -3.37 2.32
C GLU A 81 -36.81 -1.94 1.80
N THR A 82 -37.94 -1.29 2.10
CA THR A 82 -38.20 0.10 1.72
C THR A 82 -37.17 1.04 2.35
N LEU A 83 -36.88 0.88 3.65
CA LEU A 83 -35.90 1.71 4.35
C LEU A 83 -34.49 1.53 3.80
N ARG A 84 -34.05 0.28 3.57
CA ARG A 84 -32.72 -0.03 3.04
C ARG A 84 -32.53 0.54 1.62
N ARG A 85 -33.56 0.48 0.76
CA ARG A 85 -33.56 1.13 -0.56
C ARG A 85 -33.35 2.64 -0.45
N VAL A 86 -34.17 3.30 0.36
CA VAL A 86 -34.11 4.77 0.51
C VAL A 86 -32.76 5.21 1.07
N LEU A 87 -32.19 4.45 2.00
CA LEU A 87 -30.89 4.75 2.59
C LEU A 87 -29.74 4.55 1.61
N LEU A 88 -29.78 3.48 0.80
CA LEU A 88 -28.81 3.26 -0.26
C LEU A 88 -28.90 4.37 -1.32
N ASP A 89 -30.11 4.78 -1.71
CA ASP A 89 -30.33 5.91 -2.63
C ASP A 89 -29.77 7.20 -2.04
N ALA A 90 -30.08 7.50 -0.78
CA ALA A 90 -29.62 8.71 -0.10
C ALA A 90 -28.10 8.77 -0.04
N ALA A 91 -27.43 7.68 0.38
CA ALA A 91 -25.98 7.62 0.43
C ALA A 91 -25.36 7.76 -0.96
N THR A 92 -25.95 7.13 -1.98
CA THR A 92 -25.44 7.18 -3.36
C THR A 92 -25.65 8.57 -3.97
N SER A 93 -26.80 9.21 -3.75
CA SER A 93 -27.05 10.58 -4.19
C SER A 93 -26.14 11.58 -3.48
N GLU A 94 -25.92 11.40 -2.18
CA GLU A 94 -24.97 12.22 -1.44
C GLU A 94 -23.57 12.05 -2.04
N LEU A 95 -23.10 10.82 -2.27
CA LEU A 95 -21.83 10.56 -2.96
C LEU A 95 -21.78 11.18 -4.37
N ASP A 96 -22.85 11.10 -5.15
CA ASP A 96 -22.91 11.68 -6.49
C ASP A 96 -22.78 13.21 -6.46
N GLU A 97 -23.43 13.88 -5.52
CA GLU A 97 -23.39 15.33 -5.35
C GLU A 97 -22.07 15.81 -4.73
N THR A 98 -21.52 15.00 -3.83
CA THR A 98 -20.48 15.44 -2.89
C THR A 98 -19.10 14.87 -3.23
N GLY A 99 -19.08 13.66 -3.78
CA GLY A 99 -17.87 12.86 -3.95
C GLY A 99 -17.27 12.32 -2.63
N VAL A 100 -17.82 12.69 -1.47
CA VAL A 100 -17.31 12.23 -0.18
C VAL A 100 -18.03 10.95 0.23
N ALA A 101 -17.26 9.94 0.60
CA ALA A 101 -17.73 8.72 1.22
C ALA A 101 -17.07 8.57 2.60
N THR A 102 -17.87 8.45 3.66
CA THR A 102 -17.33 8.08 4.98
C THR A 102 -17.19 6.56 5.07
N GLY A 103 -16.34 6.09 5.99
CA GLY A 103 -16.20 4.66 6.25
C GLY A 103 -17.54 4.00 6.60
N ARG A 104 -18.38 4.69 7.37
CA ARG A 104 -19.74 4.27 7.71
C ARG A 104 -20.63 4.13 6.47
N MET A 105 -20.66 5.14 5.59
CA MET A 105 -21.45 5.08 4.36
C MET A 105 -21.07 3.88 3.50
N ILE A 106 -19.77 3.57 3.40
CA ILE A 106 -19.28 2.41 2.65
C ILE A 106 -19.83 1.12 3.26
N MET A 107 -19.60 0.89 4.56
CA MET A 107 -20.02 -0.34 5.25
C MET A 107 -21.52 -0.57 5.14
N ILE A 108 -22.30 0.47 5.42
CA ILE A 108 -23.76 0.41 5.40
C ILE A 108 -24.30 0.16 3.98
N SER A 109 -23.70 0.78 2.96
CA SER A 109 -24.14 0.59 1.59
C SER A 109 -23.88 -0.84 1.11
N LEU A 110 -22.73 -1.43 1.47
CA LEU A 110 -22.44 -2.84 1.19
C LEU A 110 -23.45 -3.78 1.88
N ASP A 111 -23.74 -3.54 3.16
CA ASP A 111 -24.72 -4.33 3.91
C ASP A 111 -26.12 -4.26 3.28
N ASN A 112 -26.54 -3.06 2.86
CA ASN A 112 -27.81 -2.87 2.17
C ASN A 112 -27.86 -3.56 0.82
N LEU A 113 -26.77 -3.50 0.05
CA LEU A 113 -26.65 -4.19 -1.23
C LEU A 113 -26.73 -5.72 -1.06
N GLU A 114 -26.04 -6.30 -0.08
CA GLU A 114 -26.09 -7.74 0.17
C GLU A 114 -27.50 -8.18 0.61
N TRP A 115 -28.14 -7.41 1.48
CA TRP A 115 -29.49 -7.68 1.94
C TRP A 115 -30.53 -7.60 0.82
N LEU A 116 -30.48 -6.55 -0.01
CA LEU A 116 -31.41 -6.39 -1.15
C LEU A 116 -31.17 -7.47 -2.22
N TRP A 117 -29.90 -7.82 -2.47
CA TRP A 117 -29.54 -8.88 -3.41
C TRP A 117 -30.08 -10.25 -2.98
N SER A 118 -30.02 -10.59 -1.70
CA SER A 118 -30.59 -11.83 -1.16
C SER A 118 -32.10 -11.98 -1.42
N ARG A 119 -32.78 -10.86 -1.71
CA ARG A 119 -34.22 -10.77 -2.03
C ARG A 119 -34.50 -10.55 -3.52
N GLY A 120 -33.48 -10.73 -4.36
CA GLY A 120 -33.60 -10.72 -5.82
C GLY A 120 -33.53 -9.34 -6.47
N GLU A 121 -33.18 -8.28 -5.72
CA GLU A 121 -32.98 -6.95 -6.29
C GLU A 121 -31.53 -6.73 -6.72
N ALA A 122 -31.32 -6.50 -8.01
CA ALA A 122 -30.01 -6.23 -8.59
C ALA A 122 -29.77 -4.71 -8.68
N ARG A 123 -28.77 -4.21 -7.95
CA ARG A 123 -28.36 -2.78 -7.95
C ARG A 123 -26.95 -2.65 -8.51
N VAL A 124 -26.84 -2.80 -9.84
CA VAL A 124 -25.55 -2.94 -10.55
C VAL A 124 -24.63 -1.74 -10.30
N ARG A 125 -25.15 -0.53 -10.55
CA ARG A 125 -24.38 0.71 -10.41
C ARG A 125 -23.87 0.87 -8.98
N GLU A 126 -24.74 0.73 -8.00
CA GLU A 126 -24.42 0.90 -6.58
C GLU A 126 -23.44 -0.15 -6.10
N ALA A 127 -23.57 -1.41 -6.56
CA ALA A 127 -22.60 -2.46 -6.26
C ALA A 127 -21.20 -2.14 -6.80
N LEU A 128 -21.11 -1.59 -8.01
CA LEU A 128 -19.85 -1.15 -8.59
C LEU A 128 -19.27 0.07 -7.87
N VAL A 129 -20.09 1.07 -7.54
CA VAL A 129 -19.64 2.29 -6.85
C VAL A 129 -19.17 2.00 -5.43
N TRP A 130 -20.01 1.38 -4.61
CA TRP A 130 -19.67 1.14 -3.20
C TRP A 130 -18.61 0.04 -3.04
N GLY A 131 -18.64 -0.97 -3.90
CA GLY A 131 -17.58 -1.97 -3.95
C GLY A 131 -16.22 -1.36 -4.31
N ARG A 132 -16.19 -0.38 -5.23
CA ARG A 132 -14.97 0.36 -5.59
C ARG A 132 -14.42 1.16 -4.40
N TYR A 133 -15.27 1.96 -3.74
CA TYR A 133 -14.85 2.70 -2.55
C TYR A 133 -14.38 1.78 -1.43
N ALA A 134 -14.98 0.61 -1.28
CA ALA A 134 -14.52 -0.40 -0.34
C ALA A 134 -13.16 -1.00 -0.72
N LEU A 135 -12.87 -1.23 -2.01
CA LEU A 135 -11.55 -1.69 -2.45
C LEU A 135 -10.44 -0.69 -2.10
N VAL A 136 -10.72 0.61 -2.18
CA VAL A 136 -9.76 1.67 -1.88
C VAL A 136 -9.61 1.88 -0.36
N ALA A 137 -10.71 2.05 0.36
CA ALA A 137 -10.69 2.41 1.78
C ALA A 137 -10.50 1.21 2.73
N PHE A 138 -11.06 0.04 2.37
CA PHE A 138 -11.02 -1.18 3.16
C PHE A 138 -10.78 -2.41 2.27
N PRO A 139 -9.59 -2.56 1.65
CA PRO A 139 -9.35 -3.55 0.60
C PRO A 139 -9.82 -4.97 0.93
N SER A 140 -9.67 -5.40 2.18
CA SER A 140 -10.11 -6.74 2.63
C SER A 140 -11.64 -6.92 2.61
N ILE A 141 -12.40 -5.86 2.86
CA ILE A 141 -13.86 -5.84 2.80
C ILE A 141 -14.32 -5.75 1.35
N GLY A 142 -13.74 -4.81 0.58
CA GLY A 142 -14.04 -4.68 -0.85
C GLY A 142 -13.76 -5.97 -1.63
N PHE A 143 -12.64 -6.64 -1.33
CA PHE A 143 -12.30 -7.91 -1.96
C PHE A 143 -13.29 -9.03 -1.62
N ARG A 144 -13.73 -9.14 -0.35
CA ARG A 144 -14.78 -10.11 0.03
C ARG A 144 -16.12 -9.84 -0.65
N PHE A 145 -16.38 -8.60 -1.06
CA PHE A 145 -17.59 -8.20 -1.76
C PHE A 145 -17.56 -8.53 -3.27
N LEU A 146 -16.39 -8.79 -3.87
CA LEU A 146 -16.23 -9.10 -5.29
C LEU A 146 -17.19 -10.19 -5.82
N PRO A 147 -17.42 -11.33 -5.15
CA PRO A 147 -18.34 -12.34 -5.65
C PRO A 147 -19.79 -11.82 -5.79
N ARG A 148 -20.19 -10.84 -4.98
CA ARG A 148 -21.53 -10.22 -5.05
C ARG A 148 -21.62 -9.31 -6.26
N VAL A 149 -20.59 -8.50 -6.50
CA VAL A 149 -20.47 -7.66 -7.70
C VAL A 149 -20.57 -8.52 -8.97
N LEU A 150 -19.79 -9.60 -9.06
CA LEU A 150 -19.83 -10.52 -10.21
C LEU A 150 -21.19 -11.21 -10.35
N GLY A 151 -21.80 -11.60 -9.24
CA GLY A 151 -23.14 -12.19 -9.22
C GLY A 151 -24.21 -11.25 -9.77
N ILE A 152 -24.22 -10.00 -9.32
CA ILE A 152 -25.12 -8.93 -9.79
C ILE A 152 -24.86 -8.64 -11.27
N TRP A 153 -23.59 -8.45 -11.64
CA TRP A 153 -23.17 -8.17 -13.02
C TRP A 153 -23.67 -9.23 -14.00
N SER A 154 -23.46 -10.52 -13.69
CA SER A 154 -23.81 -11.62 -14.59
C SER A 154 -25.30 -11.76 -14.93
N ARG A 155 -26.21 -11.14 -14.15
CA ARG A 155 -27.67 -11.28 -14.30
C ARG A 155 -28.36 -10.05 -14.87
N ALA A 156 -27.64 -8.95 -15.06
CA ALA A 156 -28.21 -7.70 -15.53
C ALA A 156 -27.94 -7.46 -17.02
N GLU A 157 -28.75 -6.62 -17.66
CA GLU A 157 -28.34 -5.97 -18.93
C GLU A 157 -27.43 -4.78 -18.60
N HIS A 158 -26.47 -4.47 -19.46
CA HIS A 158 -25.44 -3.47 -19.17
C HIS A 158 -25.58 -2.30 -20.12
N SER A 159 -25.88 -1.13 -19.57
CA SER A 159 -25.88 0.14 -20.32
C SER A 159 -24.44 0.62 -20.58
N GLY A 160 -24.28 1.62 -21.45
CA GLY A 160 -22.99 2.29 -21.61
C GLY A 160 -22.49 2.97 -20.34
N GLU A 161 -23.40 3.33 -19.43
CA GLU A 161 -23.06 3.87 -18.12
C GLU A 161 -22.52 2.78 -17.19
N ASP A 162 -23.14 1.60 -17.17
CA ASP A 162 -22.66 0.46 -16.36
C ASP A 162 -21.25 0.03 -16.77
N LEU A 163 -20.92 0.11 -18.07
CA LEU A 163 -19.57 -0.17 -18.57
C LEU A 163 -18.51 0.83 -18.06
N LEU A 164 -18.88 2.09 -17.84
CA LEU A 164 -17.98 3.11 -17.27
C LEU A 164 -17.67 2.78 -15.81
N TYR A 165 -18.72 2.53 -15.00
CA TYR A 165 -18.56 2.16 -13.59
C TYR A 165 -17.85 0.81 -13.42
N SER A 166 -18.09 -0.16 -14.32
CA SER A 166 -17.43 -1.46 -14.25
C SER A 166 -15.96 -1.40 -14.62
N ALA A 167 -15.57 -0.56 -15.58
CA ALA A 167 -14.17 -0.29 -15.89
C ALA A 167 -13.46 0.42 -14.73
N SER A 168 -14.13 1.39 -14.09
CA SER A 168 -13.62 2.06 -12.90
C SER A 168 -13.41 1.10 -11.72
N TYR A 169 -14.37 0.21 -11.45
CA TYR A 169 -14.24 -0.85 -10.45
C TYR A 169 -13.11 -1.82 -10.80
N ALA A 170 -13.02 -2.28 -12.05
CA ALA A 170 -12.00 -3.23 -12.50
C ALA A 170 -10.57 -2.66 -12.35
N ARG A 171 -10.38 -1.36 -12.59
CA ARG A 171 -9.12 -0.66 -12.30
C ARG A 171 -8.75 -0.80 -10.82
N ASP A 172 -9.63 -0.35 -9.92
CA ASP A 172 -9.35 -0.36 -8.47
C ASP A 172 -9.22 -1.79 -7.91
N LEU A 173 -9.92 -2.76 -8.52
CA LEU A 173 -9.77 -4.18 -8.21
C LEU A 173 -8.37 -4.68 -8.52
N LEU A 174 -7.80 -4.31 -9.66
CA LEU A 174 -6.46 -4.74 -10.06
C LEU A 174 -5.37 -3.97 -9.34
N GLU A 175 -5.61 -2.70 -9.03
CA GLU A 175 -4.66 -1.86 -8.28
C GLU A 175 -4.54 -2.28 -6.80
N HIS A 176 -5.67 -2.58 -6.14
CA HIS A 176 -5.68 -2.89 -4.69
C HIS A 176 -5.88 -4.37 -4.38
N GLY A 177 -6.60 -5.11 -5.22
CA GLY A 177 -6.92 -6.52 -4.98
C GLY A 177 -5.71 -7.45 -5.11
N GLY A 178 -4.65 -7.04 -5.81
CA GLY A 178 -3.41 -7.80 -5.90
C GLY A 178 -2.77 -8.08 -4.54
N ASN A 179 -2.87 -7.12 -3.61
CA ASN A 179 -2.35 -7.27 -2.25
C ASN A 179 -3.18 -8.23 -1.39
N MET A 180 -4.40 -8.59 -1.82
CA MET A 180 -5.32 -9.46 -1.09
C MET A 180 -5.21 -10.93 -1.50
N VAL A 181 -4.46 -11.24 -2.56
CA VAL A 181 -4.32 -12.59 -3.08
C VAL A 181 -2.89 -13.09 -2.99
N GLY A 182 -2.72 -14.34 -2.52
CA GLY A 182 -1.42 -15.00 -2.46
C GLY A 182 -1.12 -15.78 -3.75
N GLY A 183 -0.13 -15.33 -4.51
CA GLY A 183 0.48 -16.08 -5.61
C GLY A 183 -0.17 -15.91 -6.99
N ALA A 184 0.53 -16.44 -8.00
CA ALA A 184 0.22 -16.30 -9.41
C ALA A 184 -1.21 -16.72 -9.80
N GLU A 185 -1.64 -17.91 -9.39
CA GLU A 185 -2.94 -18.47 -9.78
C GLU A 185 -4.12 -17.63 -9.27
N ALA A 186 -4.03 -17.15 -8.03
CA ALA A 186 -5.07 -16.31 -7.44
C ALA A 186 -5.12 -14.93 -8.10
N TYR A 187 -3.97 -14.37 -8.48
CA TYR A 187 -3.91 -13.11 -9.22
C TYR A 187 -4.43 -13.25 -10.66
N LEU A 188 -4.17 -14.37 -11.35
CA LEU A 188 -4.74 -14.62 -12.67
C LEU A 188 -6.28 -14.69 -12.64
N ARG A 189 -6.87 -15.34 -11.61
CA ARG A 189 -8.33 -15.32 -11.40
C ARG A 189 -8.88 -13.91 -11.16
N LEU A 190 -8.10 -13.05 -10.49
CA LEU A 190 -8.47 -11.65 -10.29
C LEU A 190 -8.52 -10.89 -11.62
N ILE A 191 -7.54 -11.13 -12.50
CA ILE A 191 -7.53 -10.57 -13.85
C ILE A 191 -8.73 -11.07 -14.66
N GLU A 192 -9.04 -12.36 -14.62
CA GLU A 192 -10.22 -12.91 -15.29
C GLU A 192 -11.52 -12.25 -14.81
N ALA A 193 -11.67 -12.04 -13.50
CA ALA A 193 -12.81 -11.33 -12.93
C ALA A 193 -12.90 -9.87 -13.42
N ALA A 194 -11.77 -9.16 -13.48
CA ALA A 194 -11.70 -7.81 -14.03
C ALA A 194 -12.05 -7.78 -15.52
N GLU A 195 -11.58 -8.74 -16.32
CA GLU A 195 -11.90 -8.84 -17.75
C GLU A 195 -13.39 -9.11 -18.00
N VAL A 196 -14.05 -9.90 -17.13
CA VAL A 196 -15.50 -10.10 -17.17
C VAL A 196 -16.25 -8.78 -16.99
N LEU A 197 -15.81 -7.93 -16.07
CA LEU A 197 -16.40 -6.62 -15.80
C LEU A 197 -16.12 -5.61 -16.93
N MET A 198 -14.96 -5.71 -17.56
CA MET A 198 -14.57 -4.86 -18.70
C MET A 198 -15.11 -5.35 -20.04
N LYS A 199 -15.82 -6.48 -20.08
CA LYS A 199 -16.37 -7.05 -21.32
C LYS A 199 -17.49 -6.17 -21.86
N GLY A 200 -17.46 -5.88 -23.16
CA GLY A 200 -18.51 -5.11 -23.84
C GLY A 200 -17.92 -4.09 -24.81
N ARG A 201 -18.56 -3.93 -25.98
CA ARG A 201 -18.13 -2.94 -26.97
C ARG A 201 -18.58 -1.55 -26.52
N THR A 202 -17.68 -0.59 -26.57
CA THR A 202 -17.95 0.82 -26.30
C THR A 202 -17.00 1.69 -27.12
N GLY A 203 -17.47 2.86 -27.55
CA GLY A 203 -16.64 3.92 -28.13
C GLY A 203 -16.42 5.09 -27.17
N ASP A 204 -16.88 4.96 -25.92
CA ASP A 204 -16.73 5.96 -24.87
C ASP A 204 -15.26 6.03 -24.41
N GLU A 205 -14.60 7.17 -24.64
CA GLU A 205 -13.18 7.34 -24.33
C GLU A 205 -12.88 7.17 -22.84
N ALA A 206 -13.75 7.66 -21.95
CA ALA A 206 -13.58 7.51 -20.51
C ALA A 206 -13.53 6.04 -20.08
N THR A 207 -14.48 5.23 -20.59
CA THR A 207 -14.48 3.78 -20.34
C THR A 207 -13.23 3.10 -20.90
N LEU A 208 -12.79 3.46 -22.12
CA LEU A 208 -11.59 2.88 -22.73
C LEU A 208 -10.31 3.28 -21.99
N CYS A 209 -10.20 4.52 -21.54
CA CYS A 209 -9.09 5.02 -20.71
C CYS A 209 -8.99 4.23 -19.40
N LEU A 210 -10.10 4.03 -18.69
CA LEU A 210 -10.12 3.22 -17.46
C LEU A 210 -9.73 1.76 -17.72
N ARG A 211 -10.12 1.17 -18.86
CA ARG A 211 -9.68 -0.18 -19.25
C ARG A 211 -8.18 -0.24 -19.54
N ALA A 212 -7.61 0.78 -20.19
CA ALA A 212 -6.16 0.86 -20.39
C ALA A 212 -5.43 0.89 -19.03
N MET A 213 -5.88 1.73 -18.10
CA MET A 213 -5.33 1.82 -16.74
C MET A 213 -5.47 0.50 -15.95
N ALA A 214 -6.60 -0.19 -16.09
CA ALA A 214 -6.81 -1.50 -15.50
C ALA A 214 -5.80 -2.54 -16.04
N TYR A 215 -5.57 -2.58 -17.35
CA TYR A 215 -4.56 -3.48 -17.93
C TYR A 215 -3.12 -3.11 -17.56
N SER A 216 -2.80 -1.82 -17.42
CA SER A 216 -1.52 -1.39 -16.85
C SER A 216 -1.34 -1.91 -15.41
N SER A 217 -2.39 -1.84 -14.59
CA SER A 217 -2.38 -2.37 -13.22
C SER A 217 -2.22 -3.90 -13.19
N ALA A 218 -2.91 -4.61 -14.09
CA ALA A 218 -2.71 -6.06 -14.29
C ALA A 218 -1.25 -6.39 -14.64
N ALA A 219 -0.66 -5.66 -15.60
CA ALA A 219 0.72 -5.84 -16.02
C ALA A 219 1.70 -5.64 -14.86
N LEU A 220 1.47 -4.63 -14.02
CA LEU A 220 2.30 -4.37 -12.85
C LEU A 220 2.26 -5.51 -11.83
N GLY A 221 1.07 -5.97 -11.43
CA GLY A 221 0.98 -7.08 -10.48
C GLY A 221 1.57 -8.39 -11.03
N LEU A 222 1.43 -8.65 -12.33
CA LEU A 222 2.10 -9.79 -12.99
C LEU A 222 3.62 -9.64 -12.97
N HIS A 223 4.13 -8.42 -13.15
CA HIS A 223 5.56 -8.13 -13.04
C HIS A 223 6.09 -8.43 -11.63
N TYR A 224 5.39 -8.00 -10.57
CA TYR A 224 5.76 -8.31 -9.19
C TYR A 224 5.68 -9.79 -8.85
N LEU A 225 4.88 -10.57 -9.59
CA LEU A 225 4.83 -12.03 -9.50
C LEU A 225 5.84 -12.73 -10.43
N ASN A 226 6.75 -11.98 -11.07
CA ASN A 226 7.76 -12.47 -12.01
C ASN A 226 7.21 -13.15 -13.28
N LEU A 227 5.96 -12.86 -13.65
CA LEU A 227 5.31 -13.37 -14.86
C LEU A 227 5.52 -12.39 -16.03
N HIS A 228 6.79 -12.17 -16.41
CA HIS A 228 7.19 -11.08 -17.31
C HIS A 228 6.56 -11.15 -18.72
N GLU A 229 6.35 -12.34 -19.28
CA GLU A 229 5.71 -12.49 -20.60
C GLU A 229 4.24 -12.04 -20.56
N LEU A 230 3.50 -12.47 -19.54
CA LEU A 230 2.11 -12.06 -19.33
C LEU A 230 2.03 -10.56 -18.99
N ALA A 231 2.96 -10.05 -18.16
CA ALA A 231 3.05 -8.62 -17.87
C ALA A 231 3.20 -7.80 -19.17
N SER A 232 4.09 -8.23 -20.07
CA SER A 232 4.32 -7.58 -21.37
C SER A 232 3.10 -7.66 -22.29
N TYR A 233 2.37 -8.78 -22.27
CA TYR A 233 1.11 -8.93 -23.00
C TYR A 233 0.07 -7.92 -22.55
N TYR A 234 -0.18 -7.79 -21.24
CA TYR A 234 -1.16 -6.84 -20.71
C TYR A 234 -0.72 -5.38 -20.87
N LEU A 235 0.57 -5.10 -20.79
CA LEU A 235 1.11 -3.77 -21.06
C LEU A 235 0.88 -3.37 -22.52
N SER A 236 1.10 -4.28 -23.47
CA SER A 236 0.83 -4.05 -24.90
C SER A 236 -0.66 -3.84 -25.17
N LYS A 237 -1.52 -4.56 -24.45
CA LYS A 237 -2.98 -4.40 -24.52
C LYS A 237 -3.42 -3.02 -24.01
N ALA A 238 -2.82 -2.55 -22.92
CA ALA A 238 -3.05 -1.20 -22.39
C ALA A 238 -2.61 -0.12 -23.39
N GLU A 239 -1.40 -0.25 -23.94
CA GLU A 239 -0.84 0.68 -24.92
C GLU A 239 -1.69 0.78 -26.19
N SER A 240 -2.11 -0.35 -26.76
CA SER A 240 -2.97 -0.36 -27.95
C SER A 240 -4.31 0.35 -27.72
N ILE A 241 -4.88 0.29 -26.50
CA ILE A 241 -6.10 1.04 -26.18
C ILE A 241 -5.77 2.52 -26.02
N ALA A 242 -4.70 2.85 -25.29
CA ALA A 242 -4.28 4.23 -25.06
C ALA A 242 -4.02 4.99 -26.38
N GLU A 243 -3.30 4.38 -27.32
CA GLU A 243 -3.00 4.94 -28.64
C GLU A 243 -4.25 5.16 -29.52
N SER A 244 -5.36 4.49 -29.20
CA SER A 244 -6.63 4.65 -29.92
C SER A 244 -7.49 5.80 -29.41
N LEU A 245 -7.15 6.38 -28.24
CA LEU A 245 -7.87 7.51 -27.64
C LEU A 245 -7.50 8.82 -28.34
N LYS A 246 -8.36 9.84 -28.22
CA LYS A 246 -8.09 11.19 -28.75
C LYS A 246 -7.95 12.22 -27.64
N GLU A 247 -8.97 12.40 -26.80
CA GLU A 247 -9.00 13.42 -25.74
C GLU A 247 -8.40 12.89 -24.43
N LEU A 248 -8.47 11.58 -24.18
CA LEU A 248 -7.93 10.97 -22.94
C LEU A 248 -6.62 10.19 -23.14
N VAL A 249 -5.94 10.39 -24.27
CA VAL A 249 -4.67 9.72 -24.57
C VAL A 249 -3.62 10.03 -23.51
N ASP A 250 -3.45 11.30 -23.14
CA ASP A 250 -2.42 11.70 -22.17
C ASP A 250 -2.72 11.20 -20.75
N VAL A 251 -3.99 11.04 -20.37
CA VAL A 251 -4.35 10.38 -19.11
C VAL A 251 -3.92 8.92 -19.14
N ALA A 252 -4.22 8.18 -20.21
CA ALA A 252 -3.85 6.79 -20.33
C ALA A 252 -2.31 6.61 -20.39
N MET A 253 -1.61 7.49 -21.11
CA MET A 253 -0.16 7.45 -21.25
C MET A 253 0.56 7.84 -19.96
N LEU A 254 0.06 8.81 -19.19
CA LEU A 254 0.54 9.14 -17.85
C LEU A 254 0.59 7.88 -16.96
N HIS A 255 -0.50 7.11 -16.93
CA HIS A 255 -0.60 5.87 -16.15
C HIS A 255 0.31 4.76 -16.71
N LEU A 256 0.38 4.62 -18.04
CA LEU A 256 1.22 3.61 -18.70
C LEU A 256 2.71 3.85 -18.42
N TYR A 257 3.17 5.09 -18.57
CA TYR A 257 4.56 5.47 -18.30
C TYR A 257 4.92 5.34 -16.82
N SER A 258 4.03 5.77 -15.92
CA SER A 258 4.21 5.56 -14.48
C SER A 258 4.33 4.07 -14.13
N THR A 259 3.53 3.22 -14.78
CA THR A 259 3.59 1.76 -14.63
C THR A 259 4.91 1.19 -15.13
N ARG A 260 5.36 1.58 -16.33
CA ARG A 260 6.67 1.16 -16.89
C ARG A 260 7.82 1.51 -15.95
N ALA A 261 7.80 2.72 -15.39
CA ALA A 261 8.80 3.14 -14.42
C ALA A 261 8.79 2.27 -13.16
N ARG A 262 7.61 1.94 -12.61
CA ARG A 262 7.46 1.03 -11.45
C ARG A 262 7.91 -0.41 -11.74
N MET A 263 7.83 -0.84 -13.00
CA MET A 263 8.38 -2.12 -13.47
C MET A 263 9.91 -2.08 -13.71
N GLY A 264 10.56 -0.94 -13.43
CA GLY A 264 12.00 -0.79 -13.66
C GLY A 264 12.41 -0.58 -15.11
N ILE A 265 11.46 -0.36 -16.02
CA ILE A 265 11.71 -0.12 -17.45
C ILE A 265 12.06 1.36 -17.61
N ASP A 266 13.33 1.65 -17.90
CA ASP A 266 13.90 3.00 -18.06
C ASP A 266 13.23 4.06 -17.17
N PRO A 267 13.31 3.95 -15.82
CA PRO A 267 12.39 4.66 -14.94
C PRO A 267 12.42 6.17 -15.08
N LEU A 268 13.60 6.78 -15.22
CA LEU A 268 13.72 8.23 -15.36
C LEU A 268 13.13 8.74 -16.68
N GLU A 269 13.32 7.99 -17.78
CA GLU A 269 12.77 8.36 -19.08
C GLU A 269 11.25 8.25 -19.05
N ASN A 270 10.71 7.14 -18.53
CA ASN A 270 9.27 6.95 -18.43
C ASN A 270 8.62 7.98 -17.49
N LEU A 271 9.23 8.30 -16.34
CA LEU A 271 8.71 9.36 -15.46
C LEU A 271 8.80 10.75 -16.12
N SER A 272 9.80 11.01 -16.96
CA SER A 272 9.88 12.25 -17.74
C SER A 272 8.73 12.36 -18.75
N ARG A 273 8.42 11.28 -19.47
CA ARG A 273 7.28 11.22 -20.38
C ARG A 273 5.94 11.28 -19.65
N ALA A 274 5.83 10.66 -18.48
CA ALA A 274 4.67 10.78 -17.60
C ALA A 274 4.43 12.26 -17.21
N ARG A 275 5.50 13.01 -16.91
CA ARG A 275 5.42 14.45 -16.67
C ARG A 275 4.88 15.22 -17.86
N GLU A 276 5.41 14.95 -19.06
CA GLU A 276 4.94 15.58 -20.30
C GLU A 276 3.45 15.31 -20.55
N SER A 277 2.98 14.07 -20.33
CA SER A 277 1.56 13.75 -20.42
C SER A 277 0.72 14.48 -19.36
N LEU A 278 1.21 14.60 -18.12
CA LEU A 278 0.52 15.38 -17.09
C LEU A 278 0.39 16.86 -17.48
N GLU A 279 1.47 17.47 -17.98
CA GLU A 279 1.48 18.86 -18.46
C GLU A 279 0.50 19.05 -19.64
N ALA A 280 0.38 18.06 -20.53
CA ALA A 280 -0.61 18.06 -21.62
C ALA A 280 -2.05 18.02 -21.10
N VAL A 281 -2.35 17.13 -20.13
CA VAL A 281 -3.68 17.07 -19.48
C VAL A 281 -4.02 18.40 -18.80
N GLU A 282 -3.06 19.04 -18.12
CA GLU A 282 -3.23 20.35 -17.49
C GLU A 282 -3.53 21.45 -18.52
N ALA A 283 -2.84 21.42 -19.66
CA ALA A 283 -3.01 22.40 -20.73
C ALA A 283 -4.35 22.24 -21.47
N GLU A 284 -4.82 21.01 -21.67
CA GLU A 284 -6.11 20.71 -22.30
C GLU A 284 -7.29 21.04 -21.37
N GLY A 285 -7.13 20.79 -20.06
CA GLY A 285 -8.12 21.11 -19.05
C GLY A 285 -9.31 20.14 -19.01
N LEU A 286 -10.43 20.61 -18.48
CA LEU A 286 -11.60 19.78 -18.18
C LEU A 286 -12.53 19.62 -19.41
N THR A 287 -12.19 18.69 -20.30
CA THR A 287 -13.00 18.29 -21.46
C THR A 287 -14.24 17.47 -21.08
N ASP A 288 -15.16 17.25 -22.02
CA ASP A 288 -16.35 16.40 -21.79
C ASP A 288 -15.96 14.94 -21.51
N SER A 289 -14.94 14.42 -22.22
CA SER A 289 -14.39 13.09 -21.97
C SER A 289 -13.76 13.00 -20.57
N MET A 290 -13.04 14.04 -20.13
CA MET A 290 -12.49 14.13 -18.77
C MET A 290 -13.59 14.20 -17.70
N ARG A 291 -14.65 14.99 -17.92
CA ARG A 291 -15.83 15.03 -17.02
C ARG A 291 -16.46 13.65 -16.89
N ARG A 292 -16.56 12.92 -18.00
CA ARG A 292 -17.09 11.56 -18.00
C ARG A 292 -16.16 10.57 -17.30
N PHE A 293 -14.84 10.71 -17.48
CA PHE A 293 -13.82 9.93 -16.76
C PHE A 293 -13.89 10.12 -15.24
N LEU A 294 -14.13 11.34 -14.77
CA LEU A 294 -14.20 11.67 -13.33
C LEU A 294 -15.54 11.31 -12.69
N LYS A 295 -16.60 11.09 -13.49
CA LYS A 295 -17.96 10.82 -13.01
C LYS A 295 -18.06 9.70 -11.96
N PRO A 296 -17.36 8.55 -12.07
CA PRO A 296 -17.43 7.49 -11.06
C PRO A 296 -16.93 7.88 -9.66
N HIS A 297 -16.28 9.03 -9.50
CA HIS A 297 -15.84 9.56 -8.22
C HIS A 297 -16.89 10.45 -7.53
N GLY A 298 -17.98 10.82 -8.23
CA GLY A 298 -18.96 11.79 -7.74
C GLY A 298 -18.38 13.18 -7.48
N GLY A 299 -19.23 14.11 -7.04
CA GLY A 299 -18.86 15.49 -6.80
C GLY A 299 -18.74 16.34 -8.08
N SER A 300 -18.31 17.59 -7.91
CA SER A 300 -18.05 18.49 -9.05
C SER A 300 -16.85 18.00 -9.86
N ALA A 301 -17.01 17.95 -11.18
CA ALA A 301 -15.93 17.56 -12.08
C ALA A 301 -14.73 18.52 -11.99
N GLU A 302 -14.97 19.81 -11.74
CA GLU A 302 -13.92 20.82 -11.52
C GLU A 302 -13.10 20.52 -10.27
N GLU A 303 -13.75 20.31 -9.13
CA GLU A 303 -13.06 19.97 -7.88
C GLU A 303 -12.29 18.64 -7.99
N ARG A 304 -12.87 17.67 -8.72
CA ARG A 304 -12.24 16.37 -8.99
C ARG A 304 -11.04 16.48 -9.90
N PHE A 305 -11.13 17.25 -10.97
CA PHE A 305 -10.03 17.47 -11.88
C PHE A 305 -8.84 18.10 -11.15
N ASP A 306 -9.10 19.16 -10.37
CA ASP A 306 -8.08 19.82 -9.56
C ASP A 306 -7.47 18.90 -8.50
N SER A 307 -8.26 18.03 -7.88
CA SER A 307 -7.74 17.02 -6.94
C SER A 307 -6.87 16.00 -7.64
N GLN A 308 -7.34 15.45 -8.76
CA GLN A 308 -6.67 14.40 -9.51
C GLN A 308 -5.32 14.88 -10.07
N LEU A 309 -5.26 16.11 -10.60
CA LEU A 309 -4.00 16.72 -11.05
C LEU A 309 -2.99 16.86 -9.91
N ARG A 310 -3.44 17.28 -8.72
CA ARG A 310 -2.55 17.37 -7.54
C ARG A 310 -2.04 16.00 -7.13
N GLU A 311 -2.91 14.99 -7.10
CA GLU A 311 -2.55 13.61 -6.74
C GLU A 311 -1.53 13.03 -7.73
N TRP A 312 -1.77 13.17 -9.03
CA TRP A 312 -0.83 12.73 -10.07
C TRP A 312 0.51 13.46 -9.97
N ARG A 313 0.51 14.79 -9.78
CA ARG A 313 1.73 15.57 -9.61
C ARG A 313 2.52 15.15 -8.37
N THR A 314 1.83 14.93 -7.24
CA THR A 314 2.43 14.46 -5.98
C THR A 314 3.09 13.10 -6.18
N SER A 315 2.36 12.14 -6.76
CA SER A 315 2.85 10.79 -7.02
C SER A 315 4.04 10.76 -7.98
N LEU A 316 4.01 11.60 -9.01
CA LEU A 316 5.09 11.73 -9.97
C LEU A 316 6.36 12.30 -9.34
N HIS A 317 6.25 13.36 -8.55
CA HIS A 317 7.38 13.91 -7.79
C HIS A 317 7.93 12.90 -6.78
N TYR A 318 7.06 12.21 -6.06
CA TYR A 318 7.50 11.15 -5.16
C TYR A 318 8.32 10.07 -5.90
N SER A 319 7.82 9.59 -7.03
CA SER A 319 8.48 8.56 -7.85
C SER A 319 9.82 9.03 -8.42
N LEU A 320 9.89 10.27 -8.91
CA LEU A 320 11.15 10.89 -9.36
C LEU A 320 12.15 11.01 -8.20
N GLY A 321 11.68 11.41 -7.03
CA GLY A 321 12.49 11.48 -5.81
C GLY A 321 13.17 10.15 -5.48
N VAL A 322 12.40 9.05 -5.52
CA VAL A 322 12.92 7.69 -5.29
C VAL A 322 13.96 7.29 -6.34
N VAL A 323 13.70 7.55 -7.63
CA VAL A 323 14.63 7.18 -8.72
C VAL A 323 15.95 7.96 -8.61
N HIS A 324 15.89 9.27 -8.37
CA HIS A 324 17.08 10.09 -8.17
C HIS A 324 17.86 9.67 -6.91
N LEU A 325 17.16 9.32 -5.83
CA LEU A 325 17.79 8.83 -4.61
C LEU A 325 18.56 7.53 -4.86
N GLY A 326 17.99 6.56 -5.57
CA GLY A 326 18.67 5.31 -5.93
C GLY A 326 19.98 5.53 -6.71
N ARG A 327 20.03 6.60 -7.53
CA ARG A 327 21.23 7.04 -8.27
C ARG A 327 22.23 7.86 -7.43
N GLY A 328 21.90 8.15 -6.17
CA GLY A 328 22.71 8.99 -5.28
C GLY A 328 22.67 10.49 -5.65
N GLU A 329 21.65 10.92 -6.38
CA GLU A 329 21.44 12.31 -6.80
C GLU A 329 20.61 13.05 -5.73
N PHE A 330 21.20 13.25 -4.55
CA PHE A 330 20.50 13.77 -3.36
C PHE A 330 19.83 15.13 -3.56
N GLY A 331 20.45 16.03 -4.35
CA GLY A 331 19.90 17.35 -4.63
C GLY A 331 18.56 17.29 -5.36
N ASP A 332 18.50 16.52 -6.44
CA ASP A 332 17.29 16.34 -7.25
C ASP A 332 16.23 15.54 -6.48
N ALA A 333 16.64 14.49 -5.76
CA ALA A 333 15.76 13.71 -4.91
C ALA A 333 15.06 14.60 -3.85
N ARG A 334 15.85 15.44 -3.16
CA ARG A 334 15.34 16.37 -2.13
C ARG A 334 14.37 17.38 -2.74
N ALA A 335 14.68 17.95 -3.91
CA ALA A 335 13.80 18.90 -4.58
C ALA A 335 12.43 18.27 -4.91
N HIS A 336 12.42 17.03 -5.39
CA HIS A 336 11.20 16.31 -5.71
C HIS A 336 10.39 15.92 -4.47
N PHE A 337 11.01 15.38 -3.43
CA PHE A 337 10.29 15.07 -2.19
C PHE A 337 9.74 16.33 -1.50
N GLN A 338 10.43 17.47 -1.58
CA GLN A 338 9.89 18.75 -1.09
C GLN A 338 8.62 19.18 -1.82
N GLU A 339 8.57 18.99 -3.14
CA GLU A 339 7.38 19.32 -3.92
C GLU A 339 6.23 18.36 -3.61
N ALA A 340 6.51 17.06 -3.51
CA ALA A 340 5.52 16.08 -3.05
C ALA A 340 4.98 16.42 -1.64
N TYR A 341 5.85 16.78 -0.69
CA TYR A 341 5.46 17.17 0.66
C TYR A 341 4.54 18.40 0.69
N ARG A 342 4.84 19.42 -0.12
CA ARG A 342 4.06 20.67 -0.19
C ARG A 342 2.69 20.49 -0.85
N SER A 343 2.60 19.59 -1.84
CA SER A 343 1.38 19.37 -2.63
C SER A 343 0.45 18.31 -2.02
N SER A 344 0.96 17.45 -1.13
CA SER A 344 0.19 16.39 -0.45
C SER A 344 -0.91 16.97 0.45
N LYS A 345 -2.14 16.49 0.28
CA LYS A 345 -3.28 16.77 1.17
C LYS A 345 -3.65 15.61 2.08
N ASP A 346 -3.31 14.39 1.68
CA ASP A 346 -3.52 13.21 2.50
C ASP A 346 -2.34 13.02 3.48
N PRO A 347 -2.60 12.61 4.74
CA PRO A 347 -1.55 12.40 5.73
C PRO A 347 -0.51 11.35 5.31
N ALA A 348 -0.93 10.29 4.60
CA ALA A 348 -0.05 9.19 4.21
C ALA A 348 1.06 9.65 3.26
N SER A 349 0.70 10.30 2.16
CA SER A 349 1.66 10.80 1.16
C SER A 349 2.53 11.92 1.73
N ARG A 350 1.96 12.77 2.59
CA ARG A 350 2.71 13.82 3.29
C ARG A 350 3.78 13.22 4.20
N LEU A 351 3.42 12.25 5.04
CA LEU A 351 4.35 11.55 5.93
C LEU A 351 5.41 10.77 5.14
N ALA A 352 5.03 10.10 4.05
CA ALA A 352 5.96 9.38 3.19
C ALA A 352 7.01 10.31 2.57
N ALA A 353 6.60 11.47 2.04
CA ALA A 353 7.52 12.47 1.49
C ALA A 353 8.42 13.08 2.58
N ALA A 354 7.85 13.39 3.75
CA ALA A 354 8.60 13.94 4.88
C ALA A 354 9.63 12.94 5.46
N GLY A 355 9.27 11.67 5.53
CA GLY A 355 10.16 10.57 5.91
C GLY A 355 11.39 10.52 5.00
N TRP A 356 11.20 10.54 3.68
CA TRP A 356 12.34 10.57 2.74
C TRP A 356 13.22 11.81 2.87
N LEU A 357 12.65 12.99 3.15
CA LEU A 357 13.45 14.18 3.41
C LEU A 357 14.35 14.01 4.65
N CYS A 358 13.83 13.41 5.72
CA CYS A 358 14.60 13.11 6.93
C CYS A 358 15.64 12.02 6.68
N ARG A 359 15.27 10.93 5.98
CA ARG A 359 16.19 9.84 5.60
C ARG A 359 17.36 10.34 4.76
N ILE A 360 17.11 11.20 3.78
CA ILE A 360 18.17 11.82 2.96
C ILE A 360 19.18 12.55 3.86
N GLU A 361 18.70 13.32 4.84
CA GLU A 361 19.55 14.07 5.75
C GLU A 361 20.40 13.15 6.66
N VAL A 362 19.85 12.01 7.09
CA VAL A 362 20.61 10.97 7.80
C VAL A 362 21.65 10.30 6.90
N ILE A 363 21.27 9.91 5.69
CA ILE A 363 22.14 9.17 4.76
C ILE A 363 23.30 10.05 4.27
N GLU A 364 23.01 11.29 3.88
CA GLU A 364 23.98 12.23 3.31
C GLU A 364 24.85 12.89 4.40
N ASN A 365 24.23 13.40 5.47
CA ASN A 365 24.88 14.28 6.44
C ASN A 365 24.97 13.69 7.86
N TYR A 366 24.38 12.52 8.11
CA TYR A 366 24.28 11.90 9.43
C TYR A 366 23.66 12.85 10.48
N ARG A 367 22.61 13.56 10.07
CA ARG A 367 21.81 14.46 10.92
C ARG A 367 20.37 13.96 11.02
N PHE A 368 19.76 14.15 12.18
CA PHE A 368 18.43 13.64 12.53
C PHE A 368 17.39 14.76 12.68
N GLU A 369 17.72 15.94 12.18
CA GLU A 369 16.91 17.15 12.19
C GLU A 369 17.14 17.90 10.86
N LEU A 370 16.08 18.44 10.28
CA LEU A 370 16.10 19.14 9.00
C LEU A 370 15.14 20.34 9.04
N ARG A 371 15.47 21.41 8.30
CA ARG A 371 14.55 22.52 8.07
C ARG A 371 14.07 22.55 6.63
N VAL A 372 12.75 22.52 6.42
CA VAL A 372 12.10 22.57 5.10
C VAL A 372 11.08 23.70 5.09
N GLY A 373 11.25 24.69 4.20
CA GLY A 373 10.26 25.76 4.05
C GLY A 373 10.01 26.61 5.32
N GLY A 374 10.99 26.67 6.23
CA GLY A 374 10.87 27.38 7.51
C GLY A 374 10.39 26.51 8.67
N GLU A 375 9.83 25.33 8.38
CA GLU A 375 9.39 24.31 9.32
C GLU A 375 10.55 23.38 9.70
N GLU A 376 10.64 23.03 10.98
CA GLU A 376 11.59 22.04 11.49
C GLU A 376 10.92 20.65 11.43
N LEU A 377 11.67 19.69 10.90
CA LEU A 377 11.29 18.30 10.73
C LEU A 377 12.32 17.42 11.44
N ASP A 378 11.83 16.48 12.23
CA ASP A 378 12.60 15.42 12.87
C ASP A 378 11.70 14.18 13.03
N PHE A 379 12.28 13.06 13.42
CA PHE A 379 11.54 11.80 13.54
C PHE A 379 10.53 11.79 14.70
N GLU A 380 10.72 12.61 15.75
CA GLU A 380 9.77 12.72 16.86
C GLU A 380 8.47 13.38 16.38
N LYS A 381 8.60 14.45 15.59
CA LYS A 381 7.48 15.13 14.97
C LYS A 381 6.74 14.22 13.98
N LEU A 382 7.47 13.50 13.12
CA LEU A 382 6.84 12.54 12.20
C LEU A 382 6.08 11.46 12.96
N TRP A 383 6.64 10.96 14.07
CA TRP A 383 5.96 9.98 14.91
C TRP A 383 4.69 10.53 15.57
N ARG A 384 4.71 11.79 16.02
CA ARG A 384 3.53 12.47 16.57
C ARG A 384 2.43 12.65 15.52
N GLU A 385 2.78 13.13 14.32
CA GLU A 385 1.85 13.28 13.20
C GLU A 385 1.27 11.93 12.73
N CYS A 386 2.08 10.86 12.79
CA CYS A 386 1.64 9.49 12.56
C CYS A 386 0.56 9.07 13.57
N GLY A 387 0.77 9.35 14.87
CA GLY A 387 -0.20 9.06 15.92
C GLY A 387 -1.55 9.77 15.73
N GLU A 388 -1.53 11.03 15.27
CA GLU A 388 -2.75 11.81 14.97
C GLU A 388 -3.54 11.24 13.77
N SER A 389 -2.85 10.53 12.87
CA SER A 389 -3.42 10.01 11.62
C SER A 389 -3.47 8.49 11.55
N ILE A 390 -3.26 7.77 12.66
CA ILE A 390 -2.97 6.33 12.67
C ILE A 390 -4.04 5.49 11.96
N VAL A 391 -5.32 5.89 12.04
CA VAL A 391 -6.46 5.20 11.39
C VAL A 391 -6.48 5.34 9.87
N ARG A 392 -5.66 6.22 9.30
CA ARG A 392 -5.54 6.49 7.86
C ARG A 392 -4.25 5.95 7.24
N LEU A 393 -3.41 5.28 8.03
CA LEU A 393 -2.09 4.80 7.61
C LEU A 393 -2.07 3.28 7.51
N ALA A 394 -1.28 2.75 6.59
CA ALA A 394 -1.00 1.33 6.53
C ALA A 394 -0.13 0.89 7.72
N SER A 395 -0.33 -0.34 8.20
CA SER A 395 0.45 -0.94 9.29
C SER A 395 1.96 -0.85 9.05
N GLU A 396 2.40 -1.10 7.82
CA GLU A 396 3.80 -0.98 7.38
C GLU A 396 4.33 0.46 7.58
N SER A 397 3.60 1.46 7.09
CA SER A 397 4.00 2.86 7.26
C SER A 397 4.11 3.27 8.74
N ILE A 398 3.20 2.78 9.59
CA ILE A 398 3.24 3.01 11.04
C ILE A 398 4.49 2.36 11.64
N ALA A 399 4.80 1.12 11.26
CA ALA A 399 5.97 0.40 11.72
C ALA A 399 7.27 1.12 11.32
N CYS A 400 7.39 1.54 10.06
CA CYS A 400 8.57 2.24 9.55
C CYS A 400 8.81 3.56 10.29
N ILE A 401 7.79 4.43 10.42
CA ILE A 401 7.93 5.72 11.10
C ILE A 401 8.29 5.51 12.58
N CYS A 402 7.70 4.51 13.24
CA CYS A 402 8.06 4.14 14.61
C CYS A 402 9.53 3.71 14.70
N ALA A 403 9.97 2.84 13.80
CA ALA A 403 11.32 2.30 13.79
C ALA A 403 12.40 3.36 13.50
N GLU A 404 12.09 4.32 12.62
CA GLU A 404 12.91 5.51 12.38
C GLU A 404 13.06 6.36 13.64
N TYR A 405 11.95 6.68 14.31
CA TYR A 405 11.96 7.44 15.54
C TYR A 405 12.81 6.76 16.62
N ILE A 406 12.58 5.46 16.85
CA ILE A 406 13.36 4.64 17.78
C ILE A 406 14.86 4.66 17.42
N ALA A 407 15.20 4.48 16.14
CA ALA A 407 16.60 4.53 15.70
C ALA A 407 17.24 5.90 15.92
N SER A 408 16.47 6.98 15.74
CA SER A 408 16.94 8.33 16.04
C SER A 408 17.22 8.52 17.54
N GLU A 409 16.37 7.98 18.42
CA GLU A 409 16.55 8.06 19.87
C GLU A 409 17.69 7.16 20.36
N MET A 410 17.93 6.00 19.72
CA MET A 410 19.11 5.16 19.98
C MET A 410 20.40 5.92 19.69
N VAL A 411 20.47 6.64 18.57
CA VAL A 411 21.65 7.46 18.22
C VAL A 411 21.84 8.61 19.20
N LYS A 412 20.76 9.17 19.75
CA LYS A 412 20.80 10.21 20.80
C LYS A 412 21.06 9.67 22.21
N GLY A 413 21.01 8.34 22.42
CA GLY A 413 21.20 7.70 23.72
C GLY A 413 19.99 7.77 24.66
N ARG A 414 18.76 7.86 24.13
CA ARG A 414 17.54 8.22 24.88
C ARG A 414 16.43 7.16 24.89
N LEU A 415 16.69 5.92 24.47
CA LEU A 415 15.63 4.92 24.32
C LEU A 415 15.00 4.52 25.68
N GLU A 416 13.67 4.73 25.83
CA GLU A 416 12.85 4.18 26.92
C GLU A 416 12.11 2.91 26.45
N GLY A 417 12.04 1.89 27.31
CA GLY A 417 11.88 0.48 26.90
C GLY A 417 10.52 0.00 26.35
N GLU A 418 9.50 0.86 26.20
CA GLU A 418 8.14 0.42 25.82
C GLU A 418 7.72 0.72 24.36
N GLU A 419 8.52 1.46 23.58
CA GLU A 419 8.06 1.98 22.26
C GLU A 419 8.17 0.99 21.07
N MET A 420 8.85 -0.15 21.23
CA MET A 420 9.02 -1.13 20.12
C MET A 420 7.74 -1.83 19.66
N GLY A 421 6.60 -1.64 20.36
CA GLY A 421 5.35 -2.32 20.07
C GLY A 421 4.80 -2.05 18.68
N PHE A 422 4.86 -0.80 18.20
CA PHE A 422 4.34 -0.43 16.88
C PHE A 422 5.23 -0.89 15.73
N ALA A 423 6.54 -1.00 15.94
CA ALA A 423 7.44 -1.56 14.93
C ALA A 423 7.09 -3.01 14.56
N ARG A 424 6.44 -3.79 15.46
CA ARG A 424 6.00 -5.17 15.19
C ARG A 424 4.83 -5.29 14.21
N LEU A 425 4.23 -4.18 13.81
CA LEU A 425 3.19 -4.19 12.78
C LEU A 425 3.73 -4.62 11.40
N ASP A 426 5.05 -4.56 11.21
CA ASP A 426 5.76 -5.08 10.04
C ASP A 426 6.95 -5.94 10.50
N SER A 427 7.02 -7.19 10.02
CA SER A 427 8.02 -8.16 10.49
C SER A 427 9.44 -7.79 10.09
N ASP A 428 9.61 -7.24 8.89
CA ASP A 428 10.92 -7.02 8.29
C ASP A 428 11.56 -5.77 8.92
N THR A 429 10.77 -4.71 9.06
CA THR A 429 11.09 -3.49 9.80
C THR A 429 11.48 -3.80 11.24
N TYR A 430 10.69 -4.61 11.94
CA TYR A 430 10.98 -5.01 13.32
C TYR A 430 12.29 -5.79 13.44
N SER A 431 12.55 -6.71 12.50
CA SER A 431 13.75 -7.55 12.50
C SER A 431 15.01 -6.71 12.27
N LEU A 432 14.98 -5.79 11.31
CA LEU A 432 16.09 -4.84 11.07
C LEU A 432 16.31 -3.91 12.26
N LEU A 433 15.24 -3.44 12.91
CA LEU A 433 15.33 -2.61 14.10
C LEU A 433 15.99 -3.35 15.27
N CYS A 434 15.63 -4.63 15.49
CA CYS A 434 16.25 -5.47 16.52
C CYS A 434 17.75 -5.67 16.26
N GLY A 435 18.12 -5.95 15.01
CA GLY A 435 19.52 -6.03 14.59
C GLY A 435 20.29 -4.74 14.85
N LEU A 436 19.73 -3.60 14.43
CA LEU A 436 20.33 -2.28 14.67
C LEU A 436 20.45 -1.98 16.17
N ALA A 437 19.41 -2.27 16.96
CA ALA A 437 19.42 -2.05 18.40
C ALA A 437 20.54 -2.84 19.09
N CYS A 438 20.80 -4.09 18.66
CA CYS A 438 21.89 -4.87 19.19
C CYS A 438 23.27 -4.31 18.79
N VAL A 439 23.45 -3.95 17.52
CA VAL A 439 24.68 -3.27 17.01
C VAL A 439 24.98 -1.98 17.80
N MET A 440 23.93 -1.26 18.20
CA MET A 440 24.01 -0.01 18.97
C MET A 440 24.13 -0.23 20.49
N GLY A 441 23.96 -1.45 20.98
CA GLY A 441 24.08 -1.80 22.41
C GLY A 441 22.81 -1.64 23.24
N PHE A 442 21.64 -1.55 22.61
CA PHE A 442 20.32 -1.42 23.27
C PHE A 442 19.54 -2.74 23.35
N MET A 443 20.02 -3.82 22.73
CA MET A 443 19.37 -5.13 22.71
C MET A 443 20.39 -6.26 22.86
N ASP A 444 19.97 -7.37 23.48
CA ASP A 444 20.78 -8.58 23.59
C ASP A 444 20.92 -9.30 22.22
N GLY A 445 22.01 -10.04 22.07
CA GLY A 445 22.30 -10.76 20.83
C GLY A 445 21.32 -11.89 20.53
N GLU A 446 20.75 -12.56 21.53
CA GLU A 446 19.86 -13.71 21.35
C GLU A 446 18.55 -13.28 20.69
N THR A 447 17.93 -12.22 21.22
CA THR A 447 16.73 -11.62 20.64
C THR A 447 16.99 -11.12 19.23
N ALA A 448 18.08 -10.37 19.02
CA ALA A 448 18.38 -9.79 17.71
C ALA A 448 18.66 -10.85 16.64
N VAL A 449 19.50 -11.85 16.93
CA VAL A 449 19.82 -12.94 15.98
C VAL A 449 18.55 -13.72 15.61
N ARG A 450 17.67 -14.00 16.57
CA ARG A 450 16.40 -14.69 16.30
C ARG A 450 15.45 -13.90 15.40
N GLU A 451 15.34 -12.59 15.58
CA GLU A 451 14.49 -11.78 14.69
C GLU A 451 15.12 -11.62 13.29
N LEU A 452 16.43 -11.41 13.20
CA LEU A 452 17.16 -11.37 11.93
C LEU A 452 17.03 -12.69 11.15
N GLU A 453 17.02 -13.84 11.82
CA GLU A 453 16.78 -15.15 11.20
C GLU A 453 15.43 -15.19 10.48
N LYS A 454 14.36 -14.66 11.11
CA LYS A 454 13.02 -14.67 10.50
C LYS A 454 12.99 -13.92 9.18
N LEU A 455 13.58 -12.73 9.14
CA LEU A 455 13.71 -11.93 7.91
C LEU A 455 14.57 -12.67 6.87
N ASP A 456 15.73 -13.19 7.26
CA ASP A 456 16.64 -13.83 6.31
C ASP A 456 16.00 -15.08 5.67
N ILE A 457 15.35 -15.92 6.49
CA ILE A 457 14.69 -17.15 6.03
C ILE A 457 13.39 -16.86 5.26
N SER A 458 12.64 -15.79 5.59
CA SER A 458 11.43 -15.42 4.83
C SER A 458 11.75 -15.09 3.37
N GLN A 459 12.87 -14.41 3.11
CA GLN A 459 13.29 -14.07 1.74
C GLN A 459 13.68 -15.30 0.92
N PHE A 460 14.28 -16.33 1.54
CA PHE A 460 14.46 -17.63 0.88
C PHE A 460 13.12 -18.27 0.53
N ASN A 461 12.15 -18.26 1.45
CA ASN A 461 10.83 -18.86 1.21
C ASN A 461 10.13 -18.17 0.04
N TYR A 462 10.18 -16.85 -0.04
CA TYR A 462 9.63 -16.10 -1.15
C TYR A 462 10.28 -16.51 -2.48
N ARG A 463 11.62 -16.55 -2.55
CA ARG A 463 12.32 -16.96 -3.78
C ARG A 463 12.04 -18.41 -4.18
N LEU A 464 11.98 -19.33 -3.21
CA LEU A 464 11.71 -20.75 -3.46
C LEU A 464 10.34 -21.00 -4.12
N LEU A 465 9.35 -20.12 -3.89
CA LEU A 465 8.02 -20.23 -4.52
C LEU A 465 8.05 -20.02 -6.03
N ILE A 466 9.05 -19.31 -6.54
CA ILE A 466 9.16 -18.88 -7.95
C ILE A 466 10.43 -19.40 -8.62
N ALA A 467 11.21 -20.24 -7.93
CA ALA A 467 12.48 -20.74 -8.44
C ALA A 467 12.25 -21.90 -9.43
N GLU A 468 13.00 -21.86 -10.54
CA GLU A 468 13.07 -22.98 -11.47
C GLU A 468 13.68 -24.22 -10.79
N PRO A 469 13.38 -25.46 -11.25
CA PRO A 469 13.84 -26.68 -10.57
C PRO A 469 15.34 -26.75 -10.29
N ALA A 470 16.17 -26.20 -11.19
CA ALA A 470 17.63 -26.17 -11.03
C ALA A 470 18.10 -25.16 -9.96
N GLU A 471 17.40 -24.04 -9.81
CA GLU A 471 17.69 -23.01 -8.80
C GLU A 471 17.12 -23.42 -7.43
N TYR A 472 15.94 -24.05 -7.42
CA TYR A 472 15.24 -24.48 -6.22
C TYR A 472 16.10 -25.32 -5.29
N VAL A 473 16.81 -26.31 -5.82
CA VAL A 473 17.66 -27.21 -5.01
C VAL A 473 18.78 -26.43 -4.33
N ALA A 474 19.46 -25.56 -5.07
CA ALA A 474 20.56 -24.75 -4.56
C ALA A 474 20.09 -23.75 -3.48
N LEU A 475 18.93 -23.13 -3.68
CA LEU A 475 18.33 -22.22 -2.70
C LEU A 475 17.89 -22.95 -1.44
N LEU A 476 17.32 -24.14 -1.57
CA LEU A 476 16.87 -24.95 -0.44
C LEU A 476 18.06 -25.40 0.42
N GLU A 477 19.14 -25.84 -0.22
CA GLU A 477 20.38 -26.19 0.45
C GLU A 477 20.99 -24.97 1.16
N ALA A 478 21.12 -23.85 0.46
CA ALA A 478 21.64 -22.60 1.02
C ALA A 478 20.84 -22.14 2.25
N ARG A 479 19.49 -22.16 2.15
CA ARG A 479 18.59 -21.83 3.26
C ARG A 479 18.88 -22.68 4.49
N GLY A 480 18.97 -24.00 4.36
CA GLY A 480 19.23 -24.89 5.49
C GLY A 480 20.58 -24.65 6.16
N HIS A 481 21.60 -24.27 5.39
CA HIS A 481 22.90 -23.89 5.95
C HIS A 481 22.88 -22.52 6.63
N VAL A 482 22.14 -21.56 6.08
CA VAL A 482 21.96 -20.24 6.71
C VAL A 482 21.19 -20.36 8.01
N GLU A 483 20.10 -21.12 8.05
CA GLU A 483 19.33 -21.40 9.27
C GLU A 483 20.22 -22.04 10.36
N ALA A 484 21.07 -23.01 9.99
CA ALA A 484 22.05 -23.56 10.91
C ALA A 484 23.08 -22.53 11.39
N LEU A 485 23.51 -21.58 10.55
CA LEU A 485 24.41 -20.51 10.98
C LEU A 485 23.79 -19.63 12.06
N TYR A 486 22.50 -19.25 11.93
CA TYR A 486 21.80 -18.48 12.96
C TYR A 486 21.74 -19.22 14.30
N ASN A 487 21.41 -20.50 14.29
CA ASN A 487 21.33 -21.34 15.49
C ASN A 487 22.66 -21.41 16.28
N HIS A 488 23.78 -21.31 15.59
CA HIS A 488 25.12 -21.42 16.18
C HIS A 488 25.90 -20.10 16.21
N ALA A 489 25.29 -18.98 15.79
CA ALA A 489 25.96 -17.69 15.57
C ALA A 489 26.64 -17.15 16.83
N LEU A 490 25.93 -17.10 17.96
CA LEU A 490 26.43 -16.50 19.20
C LEU A 490 27.51 -17.33 19.91
N ASN A 491 27.45 -18.65 19.75
CA ASN A 491 28.41 -19.57 20.40
C ASN A 491 29.65 -19.83 19.53
N ARG A 492 29.54 -19.62 18.21
CA ARG A 492 30.59 -19.91 17.22
C ARG A 492 31.26 -21.27 17.44
N ASP A 493 30.45 -22.28 17.66
CA ASP A 493 30.92 -23.63 17.91
C ASP A 493 31.42 -24.32 16.62
N GLU A 494 31.82 -25.59 16.74
CA GLU A 494 32.32 -26.37 15.61
C GLU A 494 31.31 -26.45 14.47
N GLU A 495 30.01 -26.53 14.78
CA GLU A 495 28.95 -26.59 13.79
C GLU A 495 28.86 -25.27 13.00
N TYR A 496 28.96 -24.11 13.65
CA TYR A 496 29.05 -22.82 12.97
C TYR A 496 30.20 -22.79 11.95
N GLU A 497 31.40 -23.22 12.37
CA GLU A 497 32.60 -23.22 11.52
C GLU A 497 32.48 -24.17 10.33
N VAL A 498 31.82 -25.32 10.51
CA VAL A 498 31.50 -26.27 9.43
C VAL A 498 30.54 -25.63 8.44
N ARG A 499 29.40 -25.10 8.93
CA ARG A 499 28.35 -24.51 8.07
C ARG A 499 28.86 -23.33 7.27
N ARG A 500 29.72 -22.50 7.86
CA ARG A 500 30.34 -21.33 7.21
C ARG A 500 31.19 -21.69 5.98
N ARG A 501 31.72 -22.92 5.93
CA ARG A 501 32.58 -23.40 4.84
C ARG A 501 31.84 -24.14 3.74
N VAL A 502 30.55 -24.45 3.91
CA VAL A 502 29.78 -25.21 2.91
C VAL A 502 29.61 -24.41 1.64
N GLU A 503 29.86 -25.08 0.51
CA GLU A 503 29.64 -24.57 -0.83
C GLU A 503 28.37 -25.17 -1.42
N VAL A 504 27.57 -24.34 -2.05
CA VAL A 504 26.38 -24.72 -2.81
C VAL A 504 26.63 -24.46 -4.29
N GLY A 505 26.25 -25.40 -5.15
CA GLY A 505 26.39 -25.29 -6.60
C GLY A 505 25.15 -24.64 -7.23
N GLY A 506 25.33 -23.83 -8.27
CA GLY A 506 24.22 -23.18 -8.96
C GLY A 506 24.60 -22.49 -10.26
N THR A 507 23.59 -22.10 -11.06
CA THR A 507 23.80 -21.34 -12.31
C THR A 507 24.39 -19.97 -11.94
N PRO A 508 25.60 -19.62 -12.40
CA PRO A 508 26.27 -18.42 -11.93
C PRO A 508 25.62 -17.16 -12.52
N VAL A 509 25.40 -16.14 -11.69
CA VAL A 509 25.23 -14.77 -12.18
C VAL A 509 26.61 -14.16 -12.57
N SER A 510 27.74 -14.83 -12.22
CA SER A 510 29.10 -14.28 -12.37
C SER A 510 30.17 -15.27 -12.87
N GLY A 511 29.80 -16.39 -13.48
CA GLY A 511 30.73 -17.41 -13.98
C GLY A 511 31.47 -18.23 -12.91
N VAL A 512 31.12 -18.13 -11.62
CA VAL A 512 31.66 -18.97 -10.53
C VAL A 512 30.72 -20.15 -10.27
N PRO A 513 31.14 -21.42 -10.47
CA PRO A 513 30.25 -22.59 -10.36
C PRO A 513 29.74 -22.90 -8.94
N THR A 514 30.44 -22.40 -7.91
CA THR A 514 30.16 -22.67 -6.49
C THR A 514 30.30 -21.40 -5.65
N MET A 515 29.36 -21.17 -4.72
CA MET A 515 29.41 -20.08 -3.74
C MET A 515 29.27 -20.65 -2.33
N LYS A 516 29.76 -19.94 -1.31
CA LYS A 516 29.44 -20.32 0.08
C LYS A 516 27.96 -20.11 0.33
N ALA A 517 27.32 -21.01 1.09
CA ALA A 517 25.89 -20.92 1.37
C ALA A 517 25.46 -19.55 1.92
N TRP A 518 26.25 -18.98 2.84
CA TRP A 518 25.99 -17.67 3.44
C TRP A 518 26.15 -16.47 2.48
N GLN A 519 26.72 -16.67 1.29
CA GLN A 519 26.84 -15.66 0.26
C GLN A 519 25.64 -15.62 -0.69
N VAL A 520 24.73 -16.60 -0.58
CA VAL A 520 23.50 -16.66 -1.38
C VAL A 520 22.49 -15.71 -0.78
N VAL A 521 22.27 -14.58 -1.43
CA VAL A 521 21.38 -13.50 -1.01
C VAL A 521 20.45 -13.14 -2.18
N GLN A 522 19.18 -12.90 -1.88
CA GLN A 522 18.12 -12.55 -2.83
C GLN A 522 17.94 -11.04 -2.97
N ASP A 523 18.06 -10.30 -1.87
CA ASP A 523 17.90 -8.85 -1.84
C ASP A 523 18.83 -8.17 -0.81
N SER A 524 18.76 -6.85 -0.75
CA SER A 524 19.62 -6.04 0.11
C SER A 524 19.22 -6.03 1.58
N GLN A 525 17.94 -6.21 1.93
CA GLN A 525 17.50 -6.31 3.32
C GLN A 525 18.00 -7.62 3.95
N GLN A 526 17.92 -8.74 3.22
CA GLN A 526 18.49 -10.02 3.61
C GLN A 526 20.02 -9.92 3.80
N ALA A 527 20.71 -9.24 2.87
CA ALA A 527 22.15 -8.98 3.00
C ALA A 527 22.48 -8.15 4.25
N LEU A 528 21.71 -7.09 4.52
CA LEU A 528 21.89 -6.26 5.70
C LEU A 528 21.68 -7.08 6.99
N ALA A 529 20.58 -7.82 7.06
CA ALA A 529 20.25 -8.66 8.22
C ALA A 529 21.35 -9.68 8.53
N ARG A 530 21.81 -10.39 7.50
CA ARG A 530 22.90 -11.37 7.65
C ARG A 530 24.24 -10.72 7.99
N THR A 531 24.50 -9.52 7.46
CA THR A 531 25.71 -8.75 7.82
C THR A 531 25.66 -8.31 9.29
N MET A 532 24.49 -7.87 9.79
CA MET A 532 24.28 -7.58 11.20
C MET A 532 24.47 -8.83 12.06
N MET A 533 23.92 -9.98 11.66
CA MET A 533 24.12 -11.24 12.38
C MET A 533 25.60 -11.59 12.53
N PHE A 534 26.37 -11.55 11.43
CA PHE A 534 27.81 -11.82 11.50
C PHE A 534 28.55 -10.81 12.38
N TYR A 535 28.18 -9.54 12.33
CA TYR A 535 28.75 -8.50 13.17
C TYR A 535 28.46 -8.73 14.66
N ILE A 536 27.21 -9.04 15.01
CA ILE A 536 26.76 -9.35 16.38
C ILE A 536 27.45 -10.60 16.92
N ALA A 537 27.63 -11.63 16.08
CA ALA A 537 28.37 -12.85 16.42
C ALA A 537 29.89 -12.63 16.56
N GLY A 538 30.41 -11.46 16.21
CA GLY A 538 31.85 -11.16 16.19
C GLY A 538 32.60 -11.85 15.04
N ASP A 539 31.90 -12.36 14.01
CA ASP A 539 32.51 -12.84 12.77
C ASP A 539 32.66 -11.69 11.77
N LEU A 540 33.50 -10.72 12.15
CA LEU A 540 33.74 -9.51 11.34
C LEU A 540 34.27 -9.84 9.94
N GLU A 541 34.95 -10.98 9.78
CA GLU A 541 35.41 -11.45 8.47
C GLU A 541 34.25 -11.74 7.52
N CYS A 542 33.28 -12.55 7.95
CA CYS A 542 32.09 -12.81 7.14
C CYS A 542 31.24 -11.56 6.94
N ALA A 543 31.11 -10.70 7.97
CA ALA A 543 30.38 -9.45 7.86
C ALA A 543 30.96 -8.53 6.77
N TYR A 544 32.28 -8.26 6.79
CA TYR A 544 32.88 -7.39 5.78
C TYR A 544 32.81 -7.99 4.37
N ARG A 545 33.03 -9.32 4.24
CA ARG A 545 33.02 -10.01 2.95
C ARG A 545 31.63 -10.03 2.33
N LEU A 546 30.59 -10.18 3.14
CA LEU A 546 29.22 -10.15 2.65
C LEU A 546 28.88 -8.75 2.12
N ALA A 547 29.18 -7.70 2.90
CA ALA A 547 28.96 -6.32 2.48
C ALA A 547 29.75 -5.97 1.20
N GLU A 548 31.00 -6.42 1.09
CA GLU A 548 31.84 -6.25 -0.11
C GLU A 548 31.20 -6.94 -1.32
N LEU A 549 30.80 -8.20 -1.16
CA LEU A 549 30.18 -9.01 -2.20
C LEU A 549 28.92 -8.32 -2.73
N VAL A 550 28.02 -7.88 -1.84
CA VAL A 550 26.78 -7.20 -2.21
C VAL A 550 27.09 -5.92 -2.97
N SER A 551 27.98 -5.06 -2.47
CA SER A 551 28.37 -3.83 -3.15
C SER A 551 28.94 -4.06 -4.56
N SER A 552 29.70 -5.15 -4.75
CA SER A 552 30.30 -5.47 -6.04
C SER A 552 29.30 -5.98 -7.08
N LYS A 553 28.16 -6.53 -6.64
CA LYS A 553 27.11 -7.08 -7.50
C LYS A 553 26.05 -6.05 -7.91
N LEU A 554 25.91 -4.97 -7.16
CA LEU A 554 24.91 -3.95 -7.43
C LEU A 554 25.21 -3.17 -8.71
N ALA A 555 24.17 -2.97 -9.52
CA ALA A 555 24.23 -2.25 -10.77
C ALA A 555 24.39 -0.73 -10.55
N ASP A 556 24.82 0.01 -11.57
CA ASP A 556 24.99 1.47 -11.47
C ASP A 556 23.67 2.22 -11.23
N ARG A 557 22.52 1.62 -11.55
CA ARG A 557 21.20 2.17 -11.20
C ARG A 557 20.90 2.14 -9.69
N GLU A 558 21.64 1.33 -8.92
CA GLU A 558 21.56 1.19 -7.46
C GLU A 558 22.79 1.81 -6.79
N LYS A 559 23.31 2.89 -7.37
CA LYS A 559 24.57 3.53 -6.96
C LYS A 559 24.60 3.93 -5.49
N LEU A 560 23.49 4.42 -4.93
CA LEU A 560 23.44 4.77 -3.51
C LEU A 560 23.64 3.52 -2.63
N LEU A 561 22.87 2.47 -2.87
CA LEU A 561 22.95 1.23 -2.11
C LEU A 561 24.33 0.59 -2.19
N LYS A 562 24.91 0.58 -3.40
CA LYS A 562 26.30 0.16 -3.65
C LYS A 562 27.30 0.96 -2.81
N THR A 563 27.12 2.27 -2.75
CA THR A 563 27.98 3.17 -1.97
C THR A 563 27.89 2.86 -0.48
N LEU A 564 26.68 2.66 0.04
CA LEU A 564 26.45 2.38 1.47
C LEU A 564 26.97 1.01 1.90
N PHE A 565 26.78 -0.04 1.11
CA PHE A 565 27.38 -1.35 1.41
C PHE A 565 28.90 -1.33 1.34
N ASN A 566 29.48 -0.56 0.40
CA ASN A 566 30.92 -0.36 0.36
C ASN A 566 31.42 0.45 1.58
N GLU A 567 30.69 1.48 2.02
CA GLU A 567 31.00 2.21 3.26
C GLU A 567 30.99 1.26 4.47
N LEU A 568 29.96 0.41 4.58
CA LEU A 568 29.85 -0.61 5.64
C LEU A 568 31.03 -1.59 5.60
N SER A 569 31.33 -2.15 4.42
CA SER A 569 32.44 -3.09 4.25
C SER A 569 33.78 -2.50 4.67
N GLN A 570 34.08 -1.27 4.24
CA GLN A 570 35.30 -0.57 4.61
C GLN A 570 35.37 -0.27 6.11
N ALA A 571 34.25 0.08 6.73
CA ALA A 571 34.18 0.34 8.16
C ALA A 571 34.45 -0.92 8.99
N ILE A 572 33.81 -2.04 8.66
CA ILE A 572 34.02 -3.33 9.35
C ILE A 572 35.46 -3.82 9.13
N ARG A 573 36.01 -3.67 7.93
CA ARG A 573 37.40 -4.06 7.65
C ARG A 573 38.40 -3.30 8.52
N ARG A 574 38.23 -1.99 8.68
CA ARG A 574 39.10 -1.17 9.56
C ARG A 574 38.99 -1.60 11.02
N GLU A 575 37.80 -1.98 11.47
CA GLU A 575 37.60 -2.52 12.82
C GLU A 575 38.31 -3.87 12.99
N LEU A 576 38.16 -4.79 12.03
CA LEU A 576 38.84 -6.09 12.00
C LEU A 576 40.39 -5.93 12.02
N GLU A 577 40.91 -4.92 11.32
CA GLU A 577 42.33 -4.57 11.30
C GLU A 577 42.80 -3.84 12.58
N GLY A 578 41.89 -3.57 13.54
CA GLY A 578 42.18 -2.88 14.80
C GLY A 578 42.38 -1.36 14.68
N ALA A 579 41.98 -0.76 13.56
CA ALA A 579 42.19 0.66 13.26
C ALA A 579 41.11 1.59 13.86
N CYS A 580 39.97 1.07 14.33
CA CYS A 580 38.90 1.84 14.98
C CYS A 580 38.05 0.99 15.94
N THR A 581 37.19 1.65 16.73
CA THR A 581 36.35 1.04 17.80
C THR A 581 34.91 0.73 17.36
N GLY A 582 34.68 0.47 16.07
CA GLY A 582 33.36 0.10 15.50
C GLY A 582 32.34 1.23 15.27
N GLU A 583 32.63 2.46 15.69
CA GLU A 583 31.76 3.62 15.43
C GLU A 583 31.43 3.82 13.94
N GLY A 584 32.42 3.62 13.06
CA GLY A 584 32.19 3.71 11.61
C GLY A 584 31.19 2.66 11.10
N ALA A 585 31.25 1.44 11.63
CA ALA A 585 30.34 0.36 11.24
C ALA A 585 28.92 0.66 11.72
N ARG A 586 28.77 1.13 12.98
CA ARG A 586 27.47 1.57 13.53
C ARG A 586 26.82 2.64 12.67
N ARG A 587 27.58 3.68 12.27
CA ARG A 587 27.07 4.73 11.37
C ARG A 587 26.60 4.18 10.03
N ALA A 588 27.38 3.28 9.43
CA ALA A 588 27.02 2.66 8.15
C ALA A 588 25.78 1.77 8.28
N PHE A 589 25.64 1.01 9.37
CA PHE A 589 24.43 0.24 9.68
C PHE A 589 23.20 1.15 9.83
N VAL A 590 23.33 2.28 10.54
CA VAL A 590 22.25 3.28 10.66
C VAL A 590 21.84 3.80 9.28
N LYS A 591 22.79 4.21 8.43
CA LYS A 591 22.44 4.71 7.07
C LYS A 591 21.73 3.66 6.22
N LEU A 592 22.20 2.41 6.24
CA LEU A 592 21.56 1.31 5.52
C LEU A 592 20.17 1.00 6.08
N PHE A 593 20.00 1.04 7.39
CA PHE A 593 18.69 0.89 8.04
C PHE A 593 17.70 1.93 7.53
N TYR A 594 18.04 3.23 7.55
CA TYR A 594 17.17 4.30 7.04
C TYR A 594 16.90 4.26 5.53
N LEU A 595 17.72 3.56 4.74
CA LEU A 595 17.43 3.34 3.33
C LEU A 595 16.43 2.20 3.11
N HIS A 596 16.38 1.22 4.03
CA HIS A 596 15.61 -0.03 3.88
C HIS A 596 14.25 -0.06 4.53
N ILE A 597 14.02 0.78 5.54
CA ILE A 597 12.70 0.99 6.16
C ILE A 597 11.93 2.08 5.43
#